data_AF-A0A8X6MBX2-F1
#
_entry.id   AF-A0A8X6MBX2-F1
#
_cell.length_a   1.000
_cell.length_b   1.000
_cell.length_c   1.000
_cell.angle_alpha   90.00
_cell.angle_beta   90.00
_cell.angle_gamma   90.00
#
_symmetry.space_group_name_H-M   'P 1'
#
loop_
_entity.id
_entity.type
_entity.pdbx_description
1 polymer ?
#
loop_
_entity_poly.entity_id
_entity_poly.type
_entity_poly.pdbx_seq_one_letter_code
_entity_poly.pdbx_strand_id
1 'polypeptide(L)'
;MNALGGNSKTIMIACISPADINYEETLSTLRYADRAKQIKTVATINEDPTETVIRELRAENDRLKKMIERGVMNVPIKPGMTDDEVVRRRSRWEEEMKAAMAENERELQQIKQSYEEKLRQARQAQKADAERTRLEELKKQHPHLSNLNFDLQLSGKILHILKQGANRIGKEDSADILLLGPSIQENHAIIHVQDLDQVIIEKGCPEARILLNGEPVTSQSVLNHNDRIMFGTTQLYVYQESENAIRGRKYPEITYELAQEEIAAKAGINLSDDNSRESALLNKDLLEVLPGVEVANSISEELDKRVRFEIMLVSPQMIGKSTGRTEVYVKMKNLDTRQEYEWPKQKFLNRLYVMKEMYQNYESEEDWDLPPEMDPFLEDPDTEVRIGTVQVYLQPLSFMVELKEQLEIINYKGAEVGIINVEVCPCSDDGKEYTEQDDQFVESPNELLRRNVHFIVRINGCRGIPSSFLTSDGFIVIVKYGGKRSLEICNGKAKGRSNETDDSRGSLKSRAS
;
A
#
# COMPACT_ATOMS: atom_id res chain seq x y z
N MET A 1 -37.49 -21.58 9.93
CA MET A 1 -38.90 -21.18 9.70
C MET A 1 -39.73 -22.44 9.55
N ASN A 2 -40.56 -22.79 10.54
CA ASN A 2 -41.58 -23.84 10.40
C ASN A 2 -42.95 -23.16 10.35
N ALA A 3 -43.46 -22.87 9.15
CA ALA A 3 -44.73 -22.15 8.96
C ALA A 3 -45.96 -22.86 9.55
N LEU A 4 -45.89 -24.18 9.76
CA LEU A 4 -46.99 -24.98 10.31
C LEU A 4 -47.02 -25.05 11.84
N GLY A 5 -45.98 -24.58 12.54
CA GLY A 5 -45.89 -24.64 14.01
C GLY A 5 -45.34 -23.39 14.67
N GLY A 6 -45.22 -22.28 13.93
CA GLY A 6 -44.63 -21.02 14.39
C GLY A 6 -45.66 -19.91 14.61
N ASN A 7 -45.17 -18.72 14.94
CA ASN A 7 -45.99 -17.53 15.15
C ASN A 7 -46.36 -16.84 13.81
N SER A 8 -47.24 -17.47 13.03
CA SER A 8 -47.71 -16.95 11.74
C SER A 8 -49.15 -17.35 11.45
N LYS A 9 -49.90 -16.50 10.73
CA LYS A 9 -51.17 -16.90 10.10
C LYS A 9 -50.84 -17.62 8.79
N THR A 10 -51.01 -18.94 8.79
CA THR A 10 -50.61 -19.78 7.65
C THR A 10 -51.83 -20.23 6.87
N ILE A 11 -51.81 -20.00 5.55
CA ILE A 11 -52.82 -20.52 4.62
C ILE A 11 -52.13 -21.62 3.82
N MET A 12 -52.69 -22.83 3.87
CA MET A 12 -52.25 -23.95 3.05
C MET A 12 -53.24 -24.15 1.91
N ILE A 13 -52.74 -24.12 0.67
CA ILE A 13 -53.53 -24.43 -0.53
C ILE A 13 -53.10 -25.80 -1.04
N ALA A 14 -54.00 -26.78 -0.96
CA ALA A 14 -53.78 -28.11 -1.49
C ALA A 14 -54.26 -28.17 -2.94
N CYS A 15 -53.36 -28.45 -3.88
CA CYS A 15 -53.73 -28.69 -5.28
C CYS A 15 -53.99 -30.18 -5.47
N ILE A 16 -55.21 -30.53 -5.90
CA ILE A 16 -55.62 -31.91 -6.12
C ILE A 16 -56.02 -32.13 -7.58
N SER A 17 -55.85 -33.34 -8.07
CA SER A 17 -56.31 -33.74 -9.41
C SER A 17 -57.42 -34.78 -9.31
N PRO A 18 -58.55 -34.62 -10.03
CA PRO A 18 -59.63 -35.60 -10.04
C PRO A 18 -59.38 -36.79 -10.98
N ALA A 19 -58.25 -36.83 -11.70
CA ALA A 19 -57.93 -37.92 -12.62
C ALA A 19 -57.52 -39.19 -11.87
N ASP A 20 -58.03 -40.34 -12.31
CA ASP A 20 -57.81 -41.66 -11.66
C ASP A 20 -56.32 -42.01 -11.53
N ILE A 21 -55.51 -41.62 -12.52
CA ILE A 21 -54.05 -41.86 -12.51
C ILE A 21 -53.32 -41.16 -11.35
N ASN A 22 -53.90 -40.09 -10.80
CA ASN A 22 -53.32 -39.31 -9.70
C ASN A 22 -54.01 -39.59 -8.36
N TYR A 23 -54.83 -40.65 -8.28
CA TYR A 23 -55.63 -40.95 -7.11
C TYR A 23 -54.80 -41.08 -5.83
N GLU A 24 -53.67 -41.81 -5.87
CA GLU A 24 -52.81 -42.00 -4.70
C GLU A 24 -52.15 -40.70 -4.21
N GLU A 25 -51.70 -39.85 -5.14
CA GLU A 25 -51.08 -38.55 -4.84
C GLU A 25 -52.11 -37.55 -4.30
N THR A 26 -53.30 -37.49 -4.91
CA THR A 26 -54.42 -36.68 -4.43
C THR A 26 -54.84 -37.12 -3.03
N LEU A 27 -54.95 -38.42 -2.77
CA LEU A 27 -55.31 -38.95 -1.45
C LEU A 27 -54.25 -38.62 -0.39
N SER A 28 -52.97 -38.76 -0.73
CA SER A 28 -51.85 -38.43 0.16
C SER A 28 -51.81 -36.93 0.49
N THR A 29 -52.04 -36.07 -0.49
CA THR A 29 -52.13 -34.61 -0.33
C THR A 29 -53.31 -34.22 0.57
N LEU A 30 -54.48 -34.82 0.38
CA LEU A 30 -55.66 -34.59 1.23
C LEU A 30 -55.42 -35.04 2.67
N ARG A 31 -54.81 -36.20 2.88
CA ARG A 31 -54.43 -36.69 4.22
C ARG A 31 -53.43 -35.78 4.91
N TYR A 32 -52.48 -35.21 4.16
CA TYR A 32 -51.55 -34.24 4.71
C TYR A 32 -52.25 -32.92 5.05
N ALA A 33 -53.12 -32.40 4.18
CA ALA A 33 -53.91 -31.20 4.44
C ALA A 33 -54.81 -31.36 5.67
N ASP A 34 -55.43 -32.52 5.87
CA ASP A 34 -56.23 -32.80 7.06
C ASP A 34 -55.39 -32.79 8.34
N ARG A 35 -54.21 -33.44 8.34
CA ARG A 35 -53.28 -33.38 9.48
C ARG A 35 -52.78 -31.96 9.75
N ALA A 36 -52.45 -31.20 8.70
CA ALA A 36 -52.01 -29.81 8.83
C ALA A 36 -53.12 -28.91 9.41
N LYS A 37 -54.37 -29.11 9.00
CA LYS A 37 -55.55 -28.41 9.54
C LYS A 37 -55.76 -28.64 11.04
N GLN A 38 -55.37 -29.81 11.54
CA GLN A 38 -55.49 -30.15 12.96
C GLN A 38 -54.45 -29.45 13.84
N ILE A 39 -53.39 -28.86 13.26
CA ILE A 39 -52.40 -28.09 14.01
C ILE A 39 -53.02 -26.74 14.39
N LYS A 40 -53.27 -26.55 15.68
CA LYS A 40 -53.77 -25.28 16.23
C LYS A 40 -52.61 -24.47 16.78
N THR A 41 -52.24 -23.40 16.08
CA THR A 41 -51.30 -22.40 16.58
C THR A 41 -52.05 -21.14 17.02
N VAL A 42 -51.67 -20.59 18.17
CA VAL A 42 -52.13 -19.27 18.60
C VAL A 42 -51.08 -18.26 18.18
N ALA A 43 -51.35 -17.51 17.12
CA ALA A 43 -50.44 -16.47 16.65
C ALA A 43 -50.59 -15.21 17.51
N THR A 44 -49.49 -14.74 18.10
CA THR A 44 -49.39 -13.50 18.87
C THR A 44 -48.79 -12.40 17.99
N ILE A 45 -49.15 -11.14 18.23
CA ILE A 45 -48.55 -10.02 17.50
C ILE A 45 -47.08 -9.92 17.91
N ASN A 46 -46.17 -9.91 16.93
CA ASN A 46 -44.75 -9.67 17.19
C ASN A 46 -44.57 -8.18 17.53
N GLU A 47 -44.44 -7.86 18.82
CA GLU A 47 -44.01 -6.55 19.25
C GLU A 47 -42.49 -6.45 19.13
N ASP A 48 -41.96 -5.29 18.72
CA ASP A 48 -40.51 -5.05 18.74
C ASP A 48 -40.04 -5.11 20.19
N PRO A 49 -39.10 -6.00 20.55
CA PRO A 49 -38.60 -6.11 21.93
C PRO A 49 -38.15 -4.77 22.50
N THR A 50 -37.63 -3.88 21.65
CA THR A 50 -37.18 -2.53 22.01
C THR A 50 -38.37 -1.62 22.33
N GLU A 51 -39.44 -1.67 21.53
CA GLU A 51 -40.65 -0.88 21.80
C GLU A 51 -41.39 -1.39 23.04
N THR A 52 -41.44 -2.71 23.25
CA THR A 52 -42.01 -3.32 24.46
C THR A 52 -41.24 -2.86 25.70
N VAL A 53 -39.89 -2.92 25.69
CA VAL A 53 -39.05 -2.45 26.80
C VAL A 53 -39.23 -0.94 27.05
N ILE A 54 -39.27 -0.11 26.00
CA ILE A 54 -39.53 1.34 26.13
C ILE A 54 -40.90 1.60 26.77
N ARG A 55 -41.93 0.83 26.38
CA ARG A 55 -43.30 0.96 26.91
C ARG A 55 -43.36 0.52 28.38
N GLU A 56 -42.71 -0.59 28.73
CA GLU A 56 -42.65 -1.12 30.09
C GLU A 56 -41.90 -0.18 31.04
N LEU A 57 -40.70 0.28 30.67
CA LEU A 57 -39.93 1.22 31.48
C LEU A 57 -40.66 2.55 31.68
N ARG A 58 -41.38 3.05 30.66
CA ARG A 58 -42.22 4.25 30.79
C ARG A 58 -43.39 4.02 31.75
N ALA A 59 -44.08 2.89 31.62
CA ALA A 59 -45.21 2.55 32.49
C ALA A 59 -44.77 2.35 33.95
N GLU A 60 -43.60 1.74 34.18
CA GLU A 60 -43.04 1.55 35.52
C GLU A 60 -42.61 2.89 36.13
N ASN A 61 -41.94 3.76 35.36
CA ASN A 61 -41.62 5.11 35.83
C ASN A 61 -42.88 5.92 36.19
N ASP A 62 -43.94 5.85 35.40
CA ASP A 62 -45.22 6.49 35.72
C ASP A 62 -45.89 5.90 36.96
N ARG A 63 -45.78 4.58 37.16
CA ARG A 63 -46.29 3.89 38.36
C ARG A 63 -45.52 4.33 39.61
N LEU A 64 -44.19 4.30 39.57
CA LEU A 64 -43.32 4.73 40.65
C LEU A 64 -43.56 6.21 41.00
N LYS A 65 -43.71 7.09 40.00
CA LYS A 65 -44.07 8.50 40.19
C LYS A 65 -45.42 8.66 40.90
N LYS A 66 -46.46 7.97 40.45
CA LYS A 66 -47.79 8.02 41.07
C LYS A 66 -47.80 7.46 42.49
N MET A 67 -46.96 6.47 42.80
CA MET A 67 -46.81 5.92 44.15
C MET A 67 -46.16 6.93 45.10
N ILE A 68 -45.19 7.72 44.62
CA ILE A 68 -44.57 8.81 45.37
C ILE A 68 -45.57 9.98 45.56
N GLU A 69 -46.26 10.42 44.50
CA GLU A 69 -47.18 11.56 44.53
C GLU A 69 -48.42 11.35 45.39
N ARG A 70 -49.02 10.15 45.34
CA ARG A 70 -50.28 9.90 46.07
C ARG A 70 -50.08 9.70 47.57
N GLY A 71 -48.84 9.59 48.06
CA GLY A 71 -48.56 9.37 49.49
C GLY A 71 -49.22 8.12 50.08
N VAL A 72 -49.70 7.19 49.24
CA VAL A 72 -50.31 5.92 49.66
C VAL A 72 -49.19 4.97 50.05
N MET A 73 -48.61 5.24 51.21
CA MET A 73 -47.40 4.61 51.70
C MET A 73 -47.76 3.58 52.77
N ASN A 74 -47.91 2.32 52.36
CA ASN A 74 -47.98 1.21 53.30
C ASN A 74 -46.56 0.67 53.55
N VAL A 75 -45.69 1.51 54.11
CA VAL A 75 -44.40 1.04 54.65
C VAL A 75 -44.73 0.09 55.79
N PRO A 76 -44.32 -1.19 55.78
CA PRO A 76 -44.66 -2.12 56.85
C PRO A 76 -44.10 -1.63 58.19
N ILE A 77 -44.97 -1.10 59.05
CA ILE A 77 -44.63 -0.64 60.39
C ILE A 77 -44.70 -1.85 61.32
N LYS A 78 -43.58 -2.19 61.98
CA LYS A 78 -43.59 -3.20 63.04
C LYS A 78 -44.11 -2.58 64.33
N PRO A 79 -44.93 -3.29 65.13
CA PRO A 79 -45.39 -2.78 66.43
C PRO A 79 -44.18 -2.48 67.33
N GLY A 80 -44.12 -1.27 67.90
CA GLY A 80 -43.07 -0.85 68.85
C GLY A 80 -41.95 0.03 68.27
N MET A 81 -42.03 0.45 67.01
CA MET A 81 -41.11 1.44 66.44
C MET A 81 -41.39 2.85 66.98
N THR A 82 -40.33 3.61 67.21
CA THR A 82 -40.42 5.05 67.54
C THR A 82 -40.73 5.87 66.29
N ASP A 83 -41.34 7.05 66.46
CA ASP A 83 -41.68 7.95 65.35
C ASP A 83 -40.45 8.28 64.47
N ASP A 84 -39.26 8.43 65.08
CA ASP A 84 -37.99 8.66 64.39
C ASP A 84 -37.52 7.48 63.53
N GLU A 85 -37.85 6.23 63.90
CA GLU A 85 -37.54 5.04 63.11
C GLU A 85 -38.46 4.92 61.90
N VAL A 86 -39.73 5.31 62.04
CA VAL A 86 -40.70 5.35 60.94
C VAL A 86 -40.31 6.39 59.90
N VAL A 87 -39.88 7.59 60.32
CA VAL A 87 -39.42 8.66 59.42
C VAL A 87 -38.14 8.25 58.67
N ARG A 88 -37.16 7.66 59.35
CA ARG A 88 -35.92 7.18 58.70
C ARG A 88 -36.17 6.02 57.73
N ARG A 89 -37.12 5.15 58.02
CA ARG A 89 -37.48 4.03 57.13
C ARG A 89 -38.23 4.50 55.88
N ARG A 90 -39.12 5.48 56.03
CA ARG A 90 -39.80 6.14 54.91
C ARG A 90 -38.82 6.86 53.99
N SER A 91 -37.88 7.61 54.56
CA SER A 91 -36.85 8.35 53.80
C SER A 91 -35.97 7.41 52.98
N ARG A 92 -35.49 6.30 53.57
CA ARG A 92 -34.71 5.28 52.84
C ARG A 92 -35.49 4.65 51.68
N TRP A 93 -36.76 4.36 51.88
CA TRP A 93 -37.60 3.76 50.83
C TRP A 93 -37.89 4.75 49.69
N GLU A 94 -38.08 6.03 50.01
CA GLU A 94 -38.20 7.10 49.01
C GLU A 94 -36.90 7.30 48.23
N GLU A 95 -35.75 7.22 48.89
CA GLU A 95 -34.43 7.23 48.24
C GLU A 95 -34.23 6.02 47.32
N GLU A 96 -34.59 4.81 47.76
CA GLU A 96 -34.53 3.58 46.96
C GLU A 96 -35.44 3.66 45.71
N MET A 97 -36.68 4.15 45.85
CA MET A 97 -37.57 4.32 44.69
C MET A 97 -37.08 5.41 43.72
N LYS A 98 -36.51 6.51 44.24
CA LYS A 98 -35.90 7.55 43.39
C LYS A 98 -34.67 7.01 42.66
N ALA A 99 -33.85 6.20 43.32
CA ALA A 99 -32.69 5.55 42.71
C ALA A 99 -33.12 4.60 41.59
N ALA A 100 -34.14 3.75 41.82
CA ALA A 100 -34.69 2.85 40.81
C ALA A 100 -35.27 3.61 39.59
N MET A 101 -35.97 4.73 39.83
CA MET A 101 -36.50 5.57 38.74
C MET A 101 -35.37 6.21 37.92
N ALA A 102 -34.30 6.67 38.58
CA ALA A 102 -33.13 7.23 37.91
C ALA A 102 -32.37 6.17 37.09
N GLU A 103 -32.29 4.92 37.58
CA GLU A 103 -31.70 3.80 36.84
C GLU A 103 -32.52 3.45 35.59
N ASN A 104 -33.84 3.30 35.73
CA ASN A 104 -34.76 3.08 34.60
C ASN A 104 -34.69 4.21 33.56
N GLU A 105 -34.58 5.46 34.00
CA GLU A 105 -34.41 6.60 33.10
C GLU A 105 -33.08 6.55 32.35
N ARG A 106 -32.00 6.10 33.01
CA ARG A 106 -30.68 5.93 32.38
C ARG A 106 -30.70 4.81 31.34
N GLU A 107 -31.33 3.67 31.64
CA GLU A 107 -31.51 2.59 30.68
C GLU A 107 -32.34 3.03 29.47
N LEU A 108 -33.44 3.76 29.71
CA LEU A 108 -34.27 4.30 28.64
C LEU A 108 -33.50 5.26 27.74
N GLN A 109 -32.61 6.08 28.30
CA GLN A 109 -31.73 6.97 27.52
C GLN A 109 -30.73 6.18 26.68
N GLN A 110 -30.09 5.14 27.23
CA GLN A 110 -29.16 4.29 26.49
C GLN A 110 -29.84 3.56 25.32
N ILE A 111 -31.03 3.01 25.55
CA ILE A 111 -31.83 2.33 24.51
C ILE A 111 -32.21 3.32 23.40
N LYS A 112 -32.65 4.54 23.76
CA LYS A 112 -32.98 5.58 22.77
C LYS A 112 -31.77 5.98 21.93
N GLN A 113 -30.63 6.24 22.56
CA GLN A 113 -29.40 6.61 21.85
C GLN A 113 -28.97 5.51 20.87
N SER A 114 -28.99 4.25 21.31
CA SER A 114 -28.65 3.10 20.44
C SER A 114 -29.62 2.97 19.25
N TYR A 115 -30.91 3.21 19.48
CA TYR A 115 -31.92 3.15 18.43
C TYR A 115 -31.77 4.28 17.40
N GLU A 116 -31.55 5.51 17.86
CA GLU A 116 -31.30 6.67 16.99
C GLU A 116 -30.04 6.46 16.12
N GLU A 117 -28.98 5.89 16.68
CA GLU A 117 -27.77 5.55 15.93
C GLU A 117 -28.04 4.50 14.84
N LYS A 118 -28.74 3.41 15.18
CA LYS A 118 -29.15 2.38 14.21
C LYS A 118 -30.04 2.96 13.11
N LEU A 119 -30.97 3.85 13.45
CA LEU A 119 -31.84 4.51 12.48
C LEU A 119 -31.03 5.43 11.55
N ARG A 120 -30.02 6.13 12.09
CA ARG A 120 -29.10 6.94 11.30
C ARG A 120 -28.29 6.07 10.32
N GLN A 121 -27.73 4.96 10.79
CA GLN A 121 -26.99 4.00 9.96
C GLN A 121 -27.88 3.41 8.85
N ALA A 122 -29.11 3.01 9.17
CA ALA A 122 -30.05 2.49 8.18
C ALA A 122 -30.42 3.54 7.12
N ARG A 123 -30.64 4.80 7.51
CA ARG A 123 -30.88 5.90 6.57
C ARG A 123 -29.67 6.19 5.69
N GLN A 124 -28.46 6.14 6.23
CA GLN A 124 -27.22 6.30 5.45
C GLN A 124 -27.06 5.16 4.44
N ALA A 125 -27.28 3.91 4.86
CA ALA A 125 -27.24 2.75 3.98
C ALA A 125 -28.27 2.86 2.86
N GLN A 126 -29.51 3.27 3.17
CA GLN A 126 -30.57 3.46 2.18
C GLN A 126 -30.22 4.57 1.16
N LYS A 127 -29.64 5.68 1.62
CA LYS A 127 -29.18 6.76 0.71
C LYS A 127 -28.05 6.28 -0.20
N ALA A 128 -27.07 5.55 0.34
CA ALA A 128 -25.98 5.00 -0.44
C ALA A 128 -26.48 3.98 -1.48
N ASP A 129 -27.48 3.18 -1.12
CA ASP A 129 -28.11 2.20 -2.02
C ASP A 129 -28.86 2.88 -3.19
N ALA A 130 -29.60 3.95 -2.89
CA ALA A 130 -30.30 4.76 -3.88
C ALA A 130 -29.30 5.46 -4.83
N GLU A 131 -28.22 6.02 -4.30
CA GLU A 131 -27.20 6.69 -5.13
C GLU A 131 -26.46 5.69 -6.02
N ARG A 132 -26.14 4.49 -5.50
CA ARG A 132 -25.55 3.42 -6.31
C ARG A 132 -26.46 3.03 -7.47
N THR A 133 -27.75 2.83 -7.20
CA THR A 133 -28.74 2.49 -8.23
C THR A 133 -28.83 3.59 -9.29
N ARG A 134 -28.84 4.86 -8.85
CA ARG A 134 -28.84 6.02 -9.76
C ARG A 134 -27.60 6.08 -10.64
N LEU A 135 -26.41 5.84 -10.10
CA LEU A 135 -25.16 5.81 -10.87
C LEU A 135 -25.16 4.67 -11.90
N GLU A 136 -25.64 3.48 -11.52
CA GLU A 136 -25.81 2.36 -12.46
C GLU A 136 -26.78 2.68 -13.61
N GLU A 137 -27.83 3.45 -13.36
CA GLU A 137 -28.74 3.93 -14.41
C GLU A 137 -28.08 4.97 -15.33
N LEU A 138 -27.31 5.91 -14.76
CA LEU A 138 -26.60 6.93 -15.54
C LEU A 138 -25.52 6.33 -16.45
N LYS A 139 -24.77 5.33 -15.98
CA LYS A 139 -23.76 4.60 -16.80
C LYS A 139 -24.34 3.99 -18.07
N LYS A 140 -25.61 3.59 -18.03
CA LYS A 140 -26.28 3.02 -19.20
C LYS A 140 -26.46 4.05 -20.32
N GLN A 141 -26.65 5.31 -19.94
CA GLN A 141 -27.04 6.38 -20.86
C GLN A 141 -25.89 7.32 -21.22
N HIS A 142 -24.88 7.44 -20.35
CA HIS A 142 -23.84 8.45 -20.47
C HIS A 142 -22.42 7.83 -20.48
N PRO A 143 -21.50 8.41 -21.27
CA PRO A 143 -20.09 8.10 -21.14
C PRO A 143 -19.56 8.57 -19.78
N HIS A 144 -18.52 7.91 -19.28
CA HIS A 144 -18.00 8.17 -17.94
C HIS A 144 -16.51 7.85 -17.82
N LEU A 145 -15.89 8.42 -16.80
CA LEU A 145 -14.57 8.02 -16.32
C LEU A 145 -14.73 7.13 -15.10
N SER A 146 -13.94 6.05 -15.05
CA SER A 146 -13.90 5.09 -13.96
C SER A 146 -12.46 4.98 -13.45
N ASN A 147 -12.21 5.14 -12.15
CA ASN A 147 -10.84 5.13 -11.64
C ASN A 147 -10.19 3.74 -11.74
N LEU A 148 -8.89 3.70 -12.00
CA LEU A 148 -8.07 2.50 -11.83
C LEU A 148 -7.23 2.65 -10.56
N ASN A 149 -7.22 1.61 -9.76
CA ASN A 149 -6.46 1.54 -8.53
C ASN A 149 -5.65 0.25 -8.48
N PHE A 150 -4.49 0.28 -7.83
CA PHE A 150 -3.67 -0.90 -7.59
C PHE A 150 -4.42 -1.98 -6.80
N ASP A 151 -5.40 -1.58 -5.96
CA ASP A 151 -6.35 -2.50 -5.37
C ASP A 151 -7.57 -2.65 -6.29
N LEU A 152 -7.75 -3.86 -6.81
CA LEU A 152 -8.88 -4.23 -7.67
C LEU A 152 -10.24 -3.93 -7.02
N GLN A 153 -10.35 -4.01 -5.70
CA GLN A 153 -11.60 -3.70 -4.99
C GLN A 153 -11.92 -2.21 -4.95
N LEU A 154 -10.92 -1.35 -5.14
CA LEU A 154 -11.07 0.11 -5.20
C LEU A 154 -11.17 0.65 -6.63
N SER A 155 -10.86 -0.18 -7.64
CA SER A 155 -11.05 0.14 -9.05
C SER A 155 -12.54 0.28 -9.38
N GLY A 156 -12.89 1.31 -10.15
CA GLY A 156 -14.26 1.67 -10.54
C GLY A 156 -15.20 2.07 -9.40
N LYS A 157 -14.65 2.45 -8.24
CA LYS A 157 -15.44 2.99 -7.11
C LYS A 157 -15.66 4.49 -7.21
N ILE A 158 -14.74 5.20 -7.87
CA ILE A 158 -14.87 6.61 -8.22
C ILE A 158 -15.31 6.66 -9.68
N LEU A 159 -16.45 7.31 -9.90
CA LEU A 159 -17.12 7.39 -11.19
C LEU A 159 -17.49 8.84 -11.49
N HIS A 160 -17.10 9.32 -12.67
CA HIS A 160 -17.49 10.65 -13.15
C HIS A 160 -18.30 10.53 -14.44
N ILE A 161 -19.60 10.84 -14.34
CA ILE A 161 -20.50 10.89 -15.49
C ILE A 161 -20.19 12.13 -16.32
N LEU A 162 -19.92 11.95 -17.61
CA LEU A 162 -19.64 13.04 -18.54
C LEU A 162 -20.94 13.56 -19.13
N LYS A 163 -21.20 14.86 -18.98
CA LYS A 163 -22.40 15.54 -19.50
C LYS A 163 -22.14 16.05 -20.91
N GLN A 164 -23.20 16.30 -21.67
CA GLN A 164 -23.12 16.96 -22.98
C GLN A 164 -22.43 18.32 -22.86
N GLY A 165 -21.51 18.62 -23.79
CA GLY A 165 -20.70 19.84 -23.76
C GLY A 165 -19.37 19.65 -23.03
N ALA A 166 -18.84 20.74 -22.47
CA ALA A 166 -17.55 20.77 -21.81
C ALA A 166 -17.65 20.30 -20.35
N ASN A 167 -16.80 19.35 -19.97
CA ASN A 167 -16.61 18.87 -18.60
C ASN A 167 -15.20 19.27 -18.15
N ARG A 168 -15.10 20.23 -17.23
CA ARG A 168 -13.82 20.78 -16.74
C ARG A 168 -13.27 19.93 -15.61
N ILE A 169 -11.97 19.64 -15.67
CA ILE A 169 -11.26 18.79 -14.72
C ILE A 169 -10.09 19.58 -14.13
N GLY A 170 -9.95 19.58 -12.81
CA GLY A 170 -8.81 20.22 -12.14
C GLY A 170 -8.99 20.38 -10.64
N LYS A 171 -8.13 21.19 -10.01
CA LYS A 171 -8.19 21.52 -8.57
C LYS A 171 -9.17 22.66 -8.26
N GLU A 172 -9.58 23.45 -9.25
CA GLU A 172 -10.44 24.61 -9.03
C GLU A 172 -11.86 24.19 -8.60
N ASP A 173 -12.43 24.86 -7.59
CA ASP A 173 -13.80 24.59 -7.10
C ASP A 173 -14.88 24.72 -8.18
N SER A 174 -14.59 25.46 -9.26
CA SER A 174 -15.50 25.64 -10.39
C SER A 174 -15.47 24.47 -11.38
N ALA A 175 -14.56 23.50 -11.22
CA ALA A 175 -14.44 22.33 -12.07
C ALA A 175 -15.64 21.38 -11.90
N ASP A 176 -16.06 20.76 -13.02
CA ASP A 176 -17.11 19.73 -12.99
C ASP A 176 -16.61 18.44 -12.33
N ILE A 177 -15.31 18.16 -12.44
CA ILE A 177 -14.61 17.02 -11.86
C ILE A 177 -13.40 17.53 -11.11
N LEU A 178 -13.53 17.56 -9.78
CA LEU A 178 -12.44 17.91 -8.87
C LEU A 178 -11.47 16.73 -8.75
N LEU A 179 -10.22 16.97 -9.13
CA LEU A 179 -9.11 16.03 -8.92
C LEU A 179 -8.04 16.70 -8.08
N LEU A 180 -7.52 15.97 -7.11
CA LEU A 180 -6.45 16.42 -6.22
C LEU A 180 -5.23 15.53 -6.36
N GLY A 181 -4.06 16.09 -6.13
CA GLY A 181 -2.79 15.37 -6.12
C GLY A 181 -1.68 16.05 -6.90
N PRO A 182 -0.46 15.49 -6.81
CA PRO A 182 0.71 16.06 -7.45
C PRO A 182 0.54 16.21 -8.96
N SER A 183 1.02 17.34 -9.48
CA SER A 183 0.98 17.78 -10.86
C SER A 183 -0.43 17.96 -11.45
N ILE A 184 -1.48 17.93 -10.63
CA ILE A 184 -2.82 18.37 -11.04
C ILE A 184 -2.87 19.90 -10.98
N GLN A 185 -3.44 20.52 -12.00
CA GLN A 185 -3.49 21.97 -12.16
C GLN A 185 -4.90 22.46 -11.81
N GLU A 186 -5.07 23.76 -11.53
CA GLU A 186 -6.39 24.36 -11.31
C GLU A 186 -7.34 24.08 -12.49
N ASN A 187 -6.85 24.33 -13.71
CA ASN A 187 -7.50 24.02 -14.97
C ASN A 187 -6.70 22.95 -15.71
N HIS A 188 -6.89 21.69 -15.36
CA HIS A 188 -6.01 20.60 -15.80
C HIS A 188 -6.40 20.02 -17.17
N ALA A 189 -7.68 19.67 -17.36
CA ALA A 189 -8.17 19.10 -18.60
C ALA A 189 -9.61 19.51 -18.89
N ILE A 190 -10.00 19.42 -20.14
CA ILE A 190 -11.41 19.60 -20.56
C ILE A 190 -11.79 18.40 -21.42
N ILE A 191 -12.89 17.73 -21.06
CA ILE A 191 -13.48 16.68 -21.88
C ILE A 191 -14.77 17.21 -22.51
N HIS A 192 -14.78 17.25 -23.83
CA HIS A 192 -15.93 17.66 -24.63
C HIS A 192 -16.70 16.44 -25.09
N VAL A 193 -17.97 16.35 -24.69
CA VAL A 193 -18.93 15.39 -25.26
C VAL A 193 -19.71 16.12 -26.35
N GLN A 194 -19.43 15.79 -27.60
CA GLN A 194 -20.01 16.45 -28.78
C GLN A 194 -21.26 15.73 -29.29
N ASP A 195 -21.95 16.36 -30.25
CA ASP A 195 -23.07 15.74 -30.95
C ASP A 195 -22.54 14.56 -31.81
N LEU A 196 -23.30 13.45 -31.85
CA LEU A 196 -22.86 12.12 -32.38
C LEU A 196 -21.98 11.29 -31.42
N ASP A 197 -22.01 11.58 -30.11
CA ASP A 197 -21.31 10.86 -29.04
C ASP A 197 -19.76 10.82 -29.20
N GLN A 198 -19.18 11.68 -30.05
CA GLN A 198 -17.73 11.83 -30.11
C GLN A 198 -17.25 12.53 -28.84
N VAL A 199 -16.34 11.89 -28.13
CA VAL A 199 -15.74 12.45 -26.91
C VAL A 199 -14.29 12.80 -27.17
N ILE A 200 -13.89 13.99 -26.74
CA ILE A 200 -12.58 14.54 -27.03
C ILE A 200 -11.98 15.14 -25.76
N ILE A 201 -10.70 14.87 -25.51
CA ILE A 201 -9.92 15.45 -24.41
C ILE A 201 -8.92 16.47 -24.92
N GLU A 202 -8.74 17.56 -24.19
CA GLU A 202 -7.70 18.55 -24.38
C GLU A 202 -7.12 19.04 -23.05
N LYS A 203 -5.96 19.69 -23.11
CA LYS A 203 -5.33 20.30 -21.93
C LYS A 203 -6.09 21.55 -21.51
N GLY A 204 -6.30 21.73 -20.20
CA GLY A 204 -6.83 22.98 -19.64
C GLY A 204 -5.78 24.09 -19.57
N CYS A 205 -4.50 23.73 -19.42
CA CYS A 205 -3.37 24.65 -19.45
C CYS A 205 -2.09 24.00 -20.05
N PRO A 206 -1.08 24.79 -20.46
CA PRO A 206 0.17 24.27 -21.03
C PRO A 206 0.94 23.32 -20.11
N GLU A 207 0.87 23.54 -18.80
CA GLU A 207 1.60 22.81 -17.76
C GLU A 207 0.91 21.49 -17.37
N ALA A 208 -0.36 21.31 -17.74
CA ALA A 208 -1.10 20.10 -17.37
C ALA A 208 -0.44 18.84 -17.93
N ARG A 209 -0.18 17.85 -17.08
CA ARG A 209 0.34 16.55 -17.52
C ARG A 209 -0.80 15.58 -17.74
N ILE A 210 -1.05 15.21 -18.98
CA ILE A 210 -2.07 14.23 -19.37
C ILE A 210 -1.41 13.16 -20.23
N LEU A 211 -1.52 11.90 -19.83
CA LEU A 211 -1.16 10.75 -20.68
C LEU A 211 -2.42 10.04 -21.15
N LEU A 212 -2.56 9.85 -22.45
CA LEU A 212 -3.58 9.03 -23.08
C LEU A 212 -2.92 7.77 -23.63
N ASN A 213 -3.27 6.62 -23.07
CA ASN A 213 -2.67 5.32 -23.42
C ASN A 213 -1.13 5.33 -23.34
N GLY A 214 -0.59 5.98 -22.30
CA GLY A 214 0.84 6.17 -22.08
C GLY A 214 1.50 7.30 -22.87
N GLU A 215 0.83 7.89 -23.84
CA GLU A 215 1.37 8.97 -24.69
C GLU A 215 0.93 10.35 -24.20
N PRO A 216 1.80 11.37 -24.22
CA PRO A 216 1.44 12.72 -23.80
C PRO A 216 0.42 13.37 -24.75
N VAL A 217 -0.66 13.91 -24.18
CA VAL A 217 -1.62 14.73 -24.94
C VAL A 217 -1.03 16.14 -25.12
N THR A 218 -0.79 16.53 -26.36
CA THR A 218 -0.19 17.84 -26.70
C THR A 218 -1.20 18.87 -27.20
N SER A 219 -2.29 18.41 -27.80
CA SER A 219 -3.38 19.27 -28.30
C SER A 219 -4.72 18.64 -27.95
N GLN A 220 -5.43 18.12 -28.94
CA GLN A 220 -6.76 17.56 -28.82
C GLN A 220 -6.76 16.10 -29.30
N SER A 221 -7.31 15.19 -28.50
CA SER A 221 -7.31 13.75 -28.78
C SER A 221 -8.71 13.16 -28.63
N VAL A 222 -9.15 12.40 -29.62
CA VAL A 222 -10.43 11.64 -29.55
C VAL A 222 -10.28 10.49 -28.58
N LEU A 223 -11.26 10.32 -27.69
CA LEU A 223 -11.34 9.21 -26.74
C LEU A 223 -12.18 8.07 -27.33
N ASN A 224 -11.66 6.85 -27.21
CA ASN A 224 -12.34 5.62 -27.59
C ASN A 224 -12.60 4.76 -26.35
N HIS A 225 -13.65 3.94 -26.36
CA HIS A 225 -13.96 3.06 -25.24
C HIS A 225 -12.72 2.29 -24.74
N ASN A 226 -12.53 2.31 -23.42
CA ASN A 226 -11.42 1.73 -22.68
C ASN A 226 -10.06 2.41 -22.85
N ASP A 227 -10.00 3.64 -23.34
CA ASP A 227 -8.78 4.46 -23.28
C ASP A 227 -8.38 4.76 -21.83
N ARG A 228 -7.08 4.63 -21.53
CA ARG A 228 -6.49 4.91 -20.21
C ARG A 228 -6.00 6.34 -20.19
N ILE A 229 -6.42 7.09 -19.18
CA ILE A 229 -6.09 8.51 -19.02
C ILE A 229 -5.43 8.71 -17.67
N MET A 230 -4.18 9.17 -17.66
CA MET A 230 -3.48 9.61 -16.46
C MET A 230 -3.49 11.13 -16.40
N PHE A 231 -4.09 11.69 -15.37
CA PHE A 231 -3.98 13.11 -15.02
C PHE A 231 -2.89 13.29 -13.96
N GLY A 232 -2.03 14.29 -14.13
CA GLY A 232 -0.87 14.51 -13.26
C GLY A 232 0.04 13.27 -13.23
N THR A 233 0.39 12.83 -12.02
CA THR A 233 1.19 11.61 -11.80
C THR A 233 0.47 10.51 -11.03
N THR A 234 -0.74 10.77 -10.53
CA THR A 234 -1.45 9.86 -9.59
C THR A 234 -2.85 9.46 -10.03
N GLN A 235 -3.52 10.27 -10.86
CA GLN A 235 -4.94 10.14 -11.13
C GLN A 235 -5.17 9.34 -12.42
N LEU A 236 -5.27 8.02 -12.28
CA LEU A 236 -5.47 7.10 -13.41
C LEU A 236 -6.93 6.68 -13.56
N TYR A 237 -7.48 6.88 -14.75
CA TYR A 237 -8.86 6.59 -15.10
C TYR A 237 -8.95 5.82 -16.42
N VAL A 238 -10.07 5.12 -16.61
CA VAL A 238 -10.50 4.56 -17.90
C VAL A 238 -11.69 5.35 -18.38
N TYR A 239 -11.63 5.81 -19.63
CA TYR A 239 -12.78 6.35 -20.33
C TYR A 239 -13.65 5.22 -20.87
N GLN A 240 -14.95 5.29 -20.61
CA GLN A 240 -15.92 4.30 -21.05
C GLN A 240 -17.11 4.99 -21.71
N GLU A 241 -17.40 4.61 -22.97
CA GLU A 241 -18.69 4.86 -23.61
C GLU A 241 -19.87 4.30 -22.77
N SER A 242 -21.09 4.77 -23.04
CA SER A 242 -22.29 4.31 -22.31
C SER A 242 -22.54 2.80 -22.52
N GLU A 243 -23.10 2.12 -21.50
CA GLU A 243 -23.33 0.66 -21.61
C GLU A 243 -24.28 0.31 -22.77
N ASN A 244 -25.19 1.22 -23.13
CA ASN A 244 -26.06 1.06 -24.29
C ASN A 244 -25.30 1.14 -25.62
N ALA A 245 -24.32 2.04 -25.74
CA ALA A 245 -23.53 2.22 -26.97
C ALA A 245 -22.64 1.01 -27.28
N ILE A 246 -22.09 0.39 -26.24
CA ILE A 246 -21.20 -0.78 -26.37
C ILE A 246 -21.93 -2.11 -26.31
N ARG A 247 -23.26 -2.11 -26.18
CA ARG A 247 -24.06 -3.33 -25.99
C ARG A 247 -23.80 -4.34 -27.11
N GLY A 248 -23.39 -5.54 -26.73
CA GLY A 248 -23.10 -6.63 -27.67
C GLY A 248 -21.68 -6.64 -28.22
N ARG A 249 -20.85 -5.64 -27.90
CA ARG A 249 -19.40 -5.66 -28.17
C ARG A 249 -18.67 -6.27 -26.97
N LYS A 250 -17.56 -6.95 -27.22
CA LYS A 250 -16.68 -7.48 -26.18
C LYS A 250 -15.39 -6.69 -26.15
N TYR A 251 -15.00 -6.25 -24.97
CA TYR A 251 -13.75 -5.53 -24.73
C TYR A 251 -12.94 -6.26 -23.67
N PRO A 252 -11.60 -6.17 -23.70
CA PRO A 252 -10.77 -6.68 -22.64
C PRO A 252 -11.01 -5.90 -21.34
N GLU A 253 -10.83 -6.57 -20.21
CA GLU A 253 -10.80 -5.92 -18.91
C GLU A 253 -9.51 -5.10 -18.79
N ILE A 254 -9.64 -3.85 -18.36
CA ILE A 254 -8.51 -2.95 -18.15
C ILE A 254 -8.16 -2.96 -16.66
N THR A 255 -6.92 -3.32 -16.35
CA THR A 255 -6.39 -3.31 -14.97
C THR A 255 -5.39 -2.17 -14.78
N TYR A 256 -5.11 -1.86 -13.52
CA TYR A 256 -4.10 -0.87 -13.15
C TYR A 256 -2.71 -1.29 -13.67
N GLU A 257 -2.37 -2.57 -13.54
CA GLU A 257 -1.10 -3.12 -13.99
C GLU A 257 -0.92 -2.96 -15.50
N LEU A 258 -1.94 -3.31 -16.30
CA LEU A 258 -1.89 -3.18 -17.76
C LEU A 258 -1.67 -1.72 -18.19
N ALA A 259 -2.36 -0.79 -17.53
CA ALA A 259 -2.19 0.63 -17.80
C ALA A 259 -0.77 1.12 -17.45
N GLN A 260 -0.19 0.65 -16.33
CA GLN A 260 1.17 1.00 -15.92
C GLN A 260 2.22 0.38 -16.85
N GLU A 261 2.03 -0.86 -17.30
CA GLU A 261 2.89 -1.51 -18.30
C GLU A 261 2.90 -0.73 -19.61
N GLU A 262 1.74 -0.26 -20.06
CA GLU A 262 1.62 0.57 -21.25
C GLU A 262 2.35 1.91 -21.09
N ILE A 263 2.14 2.62 -19.98
CA ILE A 263 2.87 3.87 -19.67
C ILE A 263 4.38 3.63 -19.65
N ALA A 264 4.83 2.55 -18.99
CA ALA A 264 6.25 2.20 -18.92
C ALA A 264 6.83 1.93 -20.31
N ALA A 265 6.12 1.16 -21.14
CA ALA A 265 6.54 0.86 -22.51
C ALA A 265 6.65 2.13 -23.35
N LYS A 266 5.70 3.06 -23.23
CA LYS A 266 5.74 4.36 -23.93
C LYS A 266 6.85 5.29 -23.42
N ALA A 267 7.21 5.18 -22.16
CA ALA A 267 8.38 5.85 -21.59
C ALA A 267 9.72 5.22 -22.02
N GLY A 268 9.70 4.17 -22.86
CA GLY A 268 10.90 3.49 -23.36
C GLY A 268 11.44 2.41 -22.43
N ILE A 269 10.65 1.99 -21.43
CA ILE A 269 11.03 0.94 -20.48
C ILE A 269 10.37 -0.36 -20.93
N ASN A 270 11.16 -1.19 -21.61
CA ASN A 270 10.71 -2.50 -22.05
C ASN A 270 10.84 -3.50 -20.90
N LEU A 271 9.72 -3.96 -20.39
CA LEU A 271 9.65 -5.06 -19.44
C LEU A 271 10.04 -6.36 -20.15
N SER A 272 10.87 -7.19 -19.52
CA SER A 272 11.37 -8.40 -20.16
C SER A 272 10.30 -9.49 -20.15
N ASP A 273 10.03 -10.07 -21.32
CA ASP A 273 9.03 -11.14 -21.51
C ASP A 273 9.67 -12.54 -21.55
N ASP A 274 10.92 -12.67 -21.08
CA ASP A 274 11.44 -13.99 -20.80
C ASP A 274 10.64 -14.53 -19.61
N ASN A 275 9.94 -15.64 -19.81
CA ASN A 275 9.10 -16.33 -18.81
C ASN A 275 9.88 -16.83 -17.56
N SER A 276 11.06 -16.26 -17.28
CA SER A 276 11.85 -16.51 -16.09
C SER A 276 11.19 -15.85 -14.87
N ARG A 277 11.27 -16.56 -13.74
CA ARG A 277 10.78 -16.05 -12.46
C ARG A 277 11.49 -14.76 -12.04
N GLU A 278 12.77 -14.62 -12.38
CA GLU A 278 13.59 -13.45 -12.02
C GLU A 278 13.11 -12.20 -12.74
N SER A 279 12.82 -12.31 -14.04
CA SER A 279 12.26 -11.24 -14.85
C SER A 279 10.86 -10.85 -14.43
N ALA A 280 9.99 -11.81 -14.13
CA ALA A 280 8.66 -11.51 -13.60
C ALA A 280 8.72 -10.73 -12.28
N LEU A 281 9.66 -11.07 -11.38
CA LEU A 281 9.87 -10.33 -10.13
C LEU A 281 10.45 -8.93 -10.38
N LEU A 282 11.37 -8.80 -11.35
CA LEU A 282 11.94 -7.51 -11.72
C LEU A 282 10.88 -6.58 -12.33
N ASN A 283 10.07 -7.09 -13.25
CA ASN A 283 8.98 -6.34 -13.88
C ASN A 283 7.97 -5.87 -12.83
N LYS A 284 7.59 -6.74 -11.89
CA LYS A 284 6.75 -6.37 -10.75
C LYS A 284 7.39 -5.24 -9.94
N ASP A 285 8.68 -5.34 -9.62
CA ASP A 285 9.38 -4.31 -8.86
C ASP A 285 9.41 -2.96 -9.60
N LEU A 286 9.60 -2.98 -10.92
CA LEU A 286 9.58 -1.80 -11.78
C LEU A 286 8.20 -1.15 -11.79
N LEU A 287 7.13 -1.92 -11.99
CA LEU A 287 5.75 -1.40 -12.02
C LEU A 287 5.32 -0.76 -10.70
N GLU A 288 5.90 -1.19 -9.57
CA GLU A 288 5.67 -0.55 -8.27
C GLU A 288 6.49 0.74 -8.09
N VAL A 289 7.75 0.77 -8.55
CA VAL A 289 8.68 1.89 -8.32
C VAL A 289 8.50 3.02 -9.34
N LEU A 290 8.17 2.70 -10.59
CA LEU A 290 7.99 3.65 -11.69
C LEU A 290 7.02 4.80 -11.36
N PRO A 291 5.75 4.52 -11.05
CA PRO A 291 4.83 5.58 -10.67
C PRO A 291 5.28 6.29 -9.40
N GLY A 292 5.92 5.57 -8.47
CA GLY A 292 6.42 6.15 -7.23
C GLY A 292 7.50 7.22 -7.45
N VAL A 293 8.43 7.00 -8.39
CA VAL A 293 9.50 7.95 -8.73
C VAL A 293 8.94 9.21 -9.39
N GLU A 294 7.97 9.07 -10.30
CA GLU A 294 7.30 10.23 -10.90
C GLU A 294 6.58 11.06 -9.83
N VAL A 295 5.87 10.40 -8.90
CA VAL A 295 5.19 11.08 -7.79
C VAL A 295 6.19 11.79 -6.87
N ALA A 296 7.28 11.13 -6.48
CA ALA A 296 8.31 11.74 -5.63
C ALA A 296 8.93 12.98 -6.29
N ASN A 297 9.19 12.92 -7.59
CA ASN A 297 9.72 14.04 -8.36
C ASN A 297 8.72 15.20 -8.44
N SER A 298 7.43 14.93 -8.71
CA SER A 298 6.38 15.95 -8.68
C SER A 298 6.27 16.64 -7.32
N ILE A 299 6.26 15.85 -6.23
CA ILE A 299 6.20 16.42 -4.88
C ILE A 299 7.45 17.26 -4.60
N SER A 300 8.64 16.79 -5.00
CA SER A 300 9.87 17.57 -4.80
C SER A 300 9.85 18.89 -5.58
N GLU A 301 9.21 18.94 -6.75
CA GLU A 301 9.09 20.15 -7.54
C GLU A 301 8.09 21.13 -6.91
N GLU A 302 6.92 20.66 -6.49
CA GLU A 302 5.89 21.51 -5.87
C GLU A 302 6.30 22.04 -4.50
N LEU A 303 7.02 21.25 -3.71
CA LEU A 303 7.54 21.67 -2.39
C LEU A 303 8.92 22.34 -2.47
N ASP A 304 9.47 22.57 -3.67
CA ASP A 304 10.82 23.09 -3.93
C ASP A 304 11.92 22.42 -3.08
N LYS A 305 11.85 21.09 -2.92
CA LYS A 305 12.84 20.30 -2.16
C LYS A 305 14.18 20.14 -2.87
N ARG A 306 14.27 20.52 -4.16
CA ARG A 306 15.50 20.50 -4.97
C ARG A 306 16.15 19.10 -5.05
N VAL A 307 15.35 18.04 -5.01
CA VAL A 307 15.82 16.64 -5.07
C VAL A 307 15.20 15.93 -6.27
N ARG A 308 15.98 15.08 -6.93
CA ARG A 308 15.50 14.26 -8.05
C ARG A 308 15.74 12.77 -7.81
N PHE A 309 14.75 11.97 -8.15
CA PHE A 309 14.76 10.52 -8.06
C PHE A 309 14.87 9.89 -9.46
N GLU A 310 15.72 8.88 -9.60
CA GLU A 310 15.93 8.15 -10.84
C GLU A 310 16.04 6.64 -10.57
N ILE A 311 15.42 5.81 -11.40
CA ILE A 311 15.47 4.35 -11.24
C ILE A 311 16.82 3.80 -11.69
N MET A 312 17.33 2.81 -10.95
CA MET A 312 18.53 2.06 -11.28
C MET A 312 18.25 0.57 -11.24
N LEU A 313 18.74 -0.14 -12.27
CA LEU A 313 18.77 -1.59 -12.28
C LEU A 313 20.16 -2.05 -11.87
N VAL A 314 20.25 -2.77 -10.75
CA VAL A 314 21.53 -3.13 -10.15
C VAL A 314 21.68 -4.65 -10.14
N SER A 315 22.66 -5.16 -10.88
CA SER A 315 22.95 -6.59 -10.90
C SER A 315 23.59 -7.03 -9.57
N PRO A 316 23.50 -8.33 -9.20
CA PRO A 316 24.12 -8.85 -7.98
C PRO A 316 25.60 -8.51 -7.87
N GLN A 317 26.32 -8.59 -8.99
CA GLN A 317 27.75 -8.37 -9.07
C GLN A 317 28.10 -6.93 -8.71
N MET A 318 27.30 -5.96 -9.16
CA MET A 318 27.48 -4.54 -8.86
C MET A 318 27.23 -4.20 -7.38
N ILE A 319 26.57 -5.09 -6.64
CA ILE A 319 26.41 -4.97 -5.19
C ILE A 319 27.37 -5.85 -4.37
N GLY A 320 28.30 -6.53 -5.05
CA GLY A 320 29.26 -7.45 -4.44
C GLY A 320 28.62 -8.75 -3.97
N LYS A 321 27.55 -9.19 -4.63
CA LYS A 321 26.96 -10.52 -4.49
C LYS A 321 27.42 -11.39 -5.66
N SER A 322 27.79 -12.63 -5.39
CA SER A 322 28.17 -13.61 -6.42
C SER A 322 26.95 -14.25 -7.10
N THR A 323 25.80 -14.23 -6.43
CA THR A 323 24.54 -14.82 -6.90
C THR A 323 23.36 -13.91 -6.55
N GLY A 324 22.23 -14.11 -7.21
CA GLY A 324 20.99 -13.35 -7.01
C GLY A 324 20.42 -12.86 -8.33
N ARG A 325 19.33 -12.09 -8.25
CA ARG A 325 18.72 -11.42 -9.40
C ARG A 325 19.09 -9.93 -9.44
N THR A 326 18.90 -9.30 -10.59
CA THR A 326 18.90 -7.83 -10.69
C THR A 326 17.81 -7.25 -9.78
N GLU A 327 18.17 -6.24 -9.01
CA GLU A 327 17.30 -5.56 -8.04
C GLU A 327 17.07 -4.10 -8.49
N VAL A 328 15.87 -3.58 -8.20
CA VAL A 328 15.53 -2.17 -8.44
C VAL A 328 16.01 -1.31 -7.27
N TYR A 329 16.80 -0.30 -7.59
CA TYR A 329 17.22 0.77 -6.69
C TYR A 329 16.67 2.09 -7.20
N VAL A 330 16.59 3.08 -6.31
CA VAL A 330 16.28 4.47 -6.67
C VAL A 330 17.45 5.33 -6.25
N LYS A 331 18.00 6.07 -7.20
CA LYS A 331 18.98 7.10 -6.94
C LYS A 331 18.27 8.38 -6.54
N MET A 332 18.62 8.89 -5.38
CA MET A 332 18.27 10.24 -4.95
C MET A 332 19.44 11.17 -5.28
N LYS A 333 19.16 12.32 -5.90
CA LYS A 333 20.14 13.34 -6.24
C LYS A 333 19.72 14.69 -5.69
N ASN A 334 20.53 15.27 -4.83
CA ASN A 334 20.35 16.67 -4.44
C ASN A 334 20.87 17.58 -5.56
N LEU A 335 20.04 18.50 -6.04
CA LEU A 335 20.36 19.34 -7.20
C LEU A 335 21.31 20.50 -6.83
N ASP A 336 21.37 20.88 -5.56
CA ASP A 336 22.24 21.95 -5.06
C ASP A 336 23.64 21.43 -4.74
N THR A 337 23.73 20.38 -3.93
CA THR A 337 25.02 19.80 -3.50
C THR A 337 25.60 18.83 -4.52
N ARG A 338 24.78 18.35 -5.46
CA ARG A 338 25.09 17.27 -6.42
C ARG A 338 25.43 15.93 -5.76
N GLN A 339 25.14 15.77 -4.46
CA GLN A 339 25.28 14.50 -3.77
C GLN A 339 24.26 13.50 -4.30
N GLU A 340 24.68 12.24 -4.43
CA GLU A 340 23.89 11.14 -4.94
C GLU A 340 23.88 10.00 -3.93
N TYR A 341 22.69 9.44 -3.66
CA TYR A 341 22.49 8.32 -2.75
C TYR A 341 21.70 7.22 -3.44
N GLU A 342 22.05 5.96 -3.16
CA GLU A 342 21.41 4.78 -3.74
C GLU A 342 20.50 4.11 -2.70
N TRP A 343 19.20 4.08 -2.96
CA TRP A 343 18.22 3.48 -2.06
C TRP A 343 17.72 2.15 -2.59
N PRO A 344 17.72 1.09 -1.78
CA PRO A 344 16.95 -0.10 -2.09
C PRO A 344 15.47 0.25 -2.25
N LYS A 345 14.75 -0.47 -3.13
CA LYS A 345 13.31 -0.30 -3.35
C LYS A 345 12.51 -0.05 -2.07
N GLN A 346 12.70 -0.86 -1.03
CA GLN A 346 11.91 -0.73 0.21
C GLN A 346 12.18 0.59 0.96
N LYS A 347 13.43 1.07 0.99
CA LYS A 347 13.77 2.37 1.62
C LYS A 347 13.06 3.50 0.88
N PHE A 348 13.09 3.48 -0.45
CA PHE A 348 12.38 4.45 -1.27
C PHE A 348 10.87 4.43 -1.04
N LEU A 349 10.22 3.26 -1.09
CA LEU A 349 8.77 3.16 -0.90
C LEU A 349 8.32 3.64 0.49
N ASN A 350 9.10 3.34 1.53
CA ASN A 350 8.83 3.84 2.88
C ASN A 350 8.93 5.37 2.94
N ARG A 351 9.96 5.96 2.32
CA ARG A 351 10.11 7.42 2.27
C ARG A 351 9.06 8.09 1.40
N LEU A 352 8.66 7.47 0.29
CA LEU A 352 7.58 7.95 -0.57
C LEU A 352 6.25 8.07 0.18
N TYR A 353 5.98 7.18 1.14
CA TYR A 353 4.81 7.32 2.00
C TYR A 353 4.85 8.62 2.81
N VAL A 354 5.99 8.92 3.44
CA VAL A 354 6.20 10.17 4.20
C VAL A 354 6.16 11.39 3.26
N MET A 355 6.71 11.30 2.05
CA MET A 355 6.61 12.37 1.05
C MET A 355 5.15 12.68 0.69
N LYS A 356 4.31 11.64 0.53
CA LYS A 356 2.89 11.80 0.24
C LYS A 356 2.13 12.42 1.42
N GLU A 357 2.43 12.01 2.65
CA GLU A 357 1.84 12.60 3.86
C GLU A 357 2.24 14.08 4.00
N MET A 358 3.52 14.39 3.82
CA MET A 358 4.03 15.77 3.78
C MET A 358 3.29 16.62 2.73
N TYR A 359 3.08 16.08 1.52
CA TYR A 359 2.32 16.78 0.48
C TYR A 359 0.85 16.97 0.82
N GLN A 360 0.21 15.99 1.47
CA GLN A 360 -1.19 16.10 1.91
C GLN A 360 -1.37 17.21 2.96
N ASN A 361 -0.44 17.32 3.90
CA ASN A 361 -0.45 18.39 4.89
C ASN A 361 -0.23 19.76 4.23
N TYR A 362 0.70 19.85 3.27
CA TYR A 362 0.91 21.06 2.46
C TYR A 362 -0.37 21.52 1.74
N GLU A 363 -1.05 20.61 1.03
CA GLU A 363 -2.31 20.92 0.33
C GLU A 363 -3.44 21.31 1.28
N SER A 364 -3.40 20.83 2.53
CA SER A 364 -4.40 21.14 3.56
C SER A 364 -4.07 22.41 4.37
N GLU A 365 -3.01 23.14 3.99
CA GLU A 365 -2.47 24.28 4.73
C GLU A 365 -2.09 23.95 6.19
N GLU A 366 -1.77 22.68 6.48
CA GLU A 366 -1.28 22.20 7.76
C GLU A 366 0.26 22.29 7.84
N ASP A 367 0.83 22.07 9.03
CA ASP A 367 2.28 22.03 9.19
C ASP A 367 2.86 20.77 8.50
N TRP A 368 3.71 21.00 7.51
CA TRP A 368 4.29 19.97 6.66
C TRP A 368 5.83 20.00 6.67
N ASP A 369 6.44 21.08 7.17
CA ASP A 369 7.90 21.23 7.17
C ASP A 369 8.49 20.46 8.34
N LEU A 370 9.07 19.29 8.03
CA LEU A 370 9.61 18.38 9.03
C LEU A 370 11.05 18.75 9.39
N PRO A 371 11.48 18.48 10.63
CA PRO A 371 12.88 18.65 10.99
C PRO A 371 13.79 17.75 10.13
N PRO A 372 15.07 18.11 9.93
CA PRO A 372 15.96 17.43 8.98
C PRO A 372 16.07 15.91 9.15
N GLU A 373 16.04 15.42 10.39
CA GLU A 373 16.11 14.00 10.73
C GLU A 373 14.85 13.20 10.31
N MET A 374 13.72 13.89 10.09
CA MET A 374 12.45 13.30 9.67
C MET A 374 12.12 13.62 8.21
N ASP A 375 12.86 14.51 7.55
CA ASP A 375 12.61 14.91 6.16
C ASP A 375 12.93 13.74 5.19
N PRO A 376 11.92 13.22 4.44
CA PRO A 376 12.14 12.11 3.54
C PRO A 376 12.99 12.46 2.31
N PHE A 377 13.23 13.74 2.03
CA PHE A 377 14.09 14.27 0.98
C PHE A 377 15.52 14.57 1.46
N LEU A 378 15.89 14.21 2.69
CA LEU A 378 17.26 14.38 3.20
C LEU A 378 17.90 13.04 3.56
N GLU A 379 19.17 12.89 3.21
CA GLU A 379 20.00 11.78 3.68
C GLU A 379 21.11 12.34 4.56
N ASP A 380 21.49 11.59 5.60
CA ASP A 380 22.63 11.93 6.43
C ASP A 380 23.90 12.04 5.55
N PRO A 381 24.62 13.16 5.59
CA PRO A 381 25.89 13.33 4.88
C PRO A 381 26.94 12.25 5.18
N ASP A 382 26.87 11.64 6.37
CA ASP A 382 27.78 10.58 6.81
C ASP A 382 27.33 9.18 6.33
N THR A 383 26.22 9.10 5.58
CA THR A 383 25.76 7.85 4.97
C THR A 383 26.80 7.31 4.01
N GLU A 384 27.24 6.07 4.24
CA GLU A 384 28.19 5.38 3.36
C GLU A 384 27.63 5.26 1.92
N VAL A 385 28.37 5.83 0.96
CA VAL A 385 28.04 5.73 -0.47
C VAL A 385 28.98 4.74 -1.15
N ARG A 386 28.40 3.79 -1.89
CA ARG A 386 29.17 2.83 -2.67
C ARG A 386 29.79 3.52 -3.88
N ILE A 387 31.12 3.50 -3.97
CA ILE A 387 31.85 4.00 -5.14
C ILE A 387 31.75 3.00 -6.31
N GLY A 388 32.02 1.74 -6.03
CA GLY A 388 31.94 0.66 -7.01
C GLY A 388 32.31 -0.70 -6.43
N THR A 389 32.47 -1.69 -7.30
CA THR A 389 32.79 -3.06 -6.94
C THR A 389 33.88 -3.63 -7.83
N VAL A 390 34.65 -4.55 -7.26
CA VAL A 390 35.75 -5.26 -7.91
C VAL A 390 35.58 -6.75 -7.62
N GLN A 391 35.79 -7.60 -8.62
CA GLN A 391 35.83 -9.06 -8.45
C GLN A 391 37.26 -9.55 -8.55
N VAL A 392 37.69 -10.33 -7.56
CA VAL A 392 39.01 -10.94 -7.51
C VAL A 392 38.85 -12.45 -7.68
N TYR A 393 39.47 -13.01 -8.72
CA TYR A 393 39.38 -14.44 -9.02
C TYR A 393 40.47 -15.20 -8.26
N LEU A 394 40.07 -16.06 -7.33
CA LEU A 394 40.99 -16.79 -6.46
C LEU A 394 41.58 -18.08 -7.07
N GLN A 395 41.42 -18.28 -8.38
CA GLN A 395 41.93 -19.48 -9.06
C GLN A 395 43.44 -19.73 -8.82
N PRO A 396 44.32 -18.71 -8.76
CA PRO A 396 45.74 -18.92 -8.46
C PRO A 396 46.03 -19.56 -7.09
N LEU A 397 45.16 -19.34 -6.09
CA LEU A 397 45.30 -19.98 -4.78
C LEU A 397 45.14 -21.50 -4.85
N SER A 398 44.49 -22.04 -5.88
CA SER A 398 44.40 -23.50 -6.08
C SER A 398 45.74 -24.15 -6.43
N PHE A 399 46.76 -23.35 -6.71
CA PHE A 399 48.15 -23.77 -6.93
C PHE A 399 49.09 -23.21 -5.85
N MET A 400 48.56 -22.61 -4.77
CA MET A 400 49.34 -21.91 -3.74
C MET A 400 50.23 -20.79 -4.32
N VAL A 401 49.76 -20.11 -5.35
CA VAL A 401 50.46 -18.98 -6.00
C VAL A 401 49.89 -17.65 -5.52
N GLU A 402 50.77 -16.69 -5.25
CA GLU A 402 50.37 -15.32 -4.93
C GLU A 402 49.71 -14.62 -6.13
N LEU A 403 48.68 -13.82 -5.85
CA LEU A 403 47.99 -13.00 -6.83
C LEU A 403 48.33 -11.54 -6.58
N LYS A 404 48.77 -10.80 -7.62
CA LYS A 404 48.98 -9.35 -7.58
C LYS A 404 48.30 -8.75 -8.79
N GLU A 405 47.15 -8.12 -8.59
CA GLU A 405 46.32 -7.59 -9.67
C GLU A 405 46.02 -6.10 -9.49
N GLN A 406 45.97 -5.43 -10.63
CA GLN A 406 45.44 -4.09 -10.77
C GLN A 406 44.07 -4.21 -11.43
N LEU A 407 43.02 -3.86 -10.69
CA LEU A 407 41.64 -4.10 -11.10
C LEU A 407 40.85 -2.79 -11.19
N GLU A 408 39.97 -2.73 -12.17
CA GLU A 408 39.06 -1.61 -12.39
C GLU A 408 37.92 -1.65 -11.38
N ILE A 409 37.69 -0.52 -10.71
CA ILE A 409 36.53 -0.30 -9.84
C ILE A 409 35.39 0.09 -10.74
N ILE A 410 34.36 -0.76 -10.80
CA ILE A 410 33.22 -0.56 -11.69
C ILE A 410 32.02 -0.09 -10.85
N ASN A 411 31.41 1.03 -11.23
CA ASN A 411 30.18 1.52 -10.60
C ASN A 411 28.95 0.79 -11.15
N TYR A 412 27.77 0.99 -10.57
CA TYR A 412 26.53 0.32 -10.99
C TYR A 412 26.15 0.46 -12.48
N LYS A 413 26.67 1.47 -13.19
CA LYS A 413 26.45 1.68 -14.63
C LYS A 413 27.40 0.88 -15.53
N GLY A 414 28.31 0.10 -14.94
CA GLY A 414 29.37 -0.56 -15.68
C GLY A 414 30.53 0.37 -16.07
N ALA A 415 30.58 1.60 -15.54
CA ALA A 415 31.65 2.53 -15.84
C ALA A 415 32.81 2.40 -14.84
N GLU A 416 34.03 2.49 -15.35
CA GLU A 416 35.24 2.58 -14.54
C GLU A 416 35.24 3.89 -13.75
N VAL A 417 35.39 3.80 -12.43
CA VAL A 417 35.48 4.94 -11.50
C VAL A 417 36.75 4.92 -10.68
N GLY A 418 37.77 4.20 -11.15
CA GLY A 418 39.07 4.12 -10.54
C GLY A 418 39.65 2.73 -10.61
N ILE A 419 40.80 2.56 -9.96
CA ILE A 419 41.61 1.37 -10.03
C ILE A 419 42.04 1.01 -8.61
N ILE A 420 41.92 -0.27 -8.25
CA ILE A 420 42.42 -0.83 -6.98
C ILE A 420 43.58 -1.79 -7.25
N ASN A 421 44.59 -1.76 -6.39
CA ASN A 421 45.67 -2.75 -6.41
C ASN A 421 45.42 -3.76 -5.28
N VAL A 422 45.14 -4.99 -5.65
CA VAL A 422 44.84 -6.08 -4.72
C VAL A 422 45.93 -7.14 -4.81
N GLU A 423 46.35 -7.62 -3.64
CA GLU A 423 47.25 -8.74 -3.51
C GLU A 423 46.59 -9.82 -2.65
N VAL A 424 46.68 -11.08 -3.08
CA VAL A 424 46.18 -12.24 -2.34
C VAL A 424 47.29 -13.26 -2.21
N CYS A 425 47.75 -13.48 -0.98
CA CYS A 425 48.90 -14.34 -0.70
C CYS A 425 48.47 -15.56 0.12
N PRO A 426 48.78 -16.79 -0.31
CA PRO A 426 48.68 -17.97 0.54
C PRO A 426 49.50 -17.80 1.82
N CYS A 427 48.97 -18.24 2.94
CA CYS A 427 49.62 -18.15 4.24
C CYS A 427 49.36 -19.40 5.07
N SER A 428 50.10 -19.56 6.16
CA SER A 428 49.79 -20.54 7.21
C SER A 428 48.53 -20.15 8.00
N ASP A 429 48.07 -21.04 8.86
CA ASP A 429 46.86 -20.90 9.67
C ASP A 429 46.95 -19.81 10.75
N ASP A 430 48.17 -19.44 11.16
CA ASP A 430 48.51 -18.29 12.00
C ASP A 430 48.67 -16.98 11.21
N GLY A 431 48.55 -17.02 9.88
CA GLY A 431 48.63 -15.84 9.02
C GLY A 431 50.05 -15.42 8.66
N LYS A 432 51.04 -16.31 8.74
CA LYS A 432 52.40 -16.05 8.25
C LYS A 432 52.50 -16.42 6.76
N GLU A 433 53.06 -15.52 5.97
CA GLU A 433 53.31 -15.79 4.55
C GLU A 433 54.36 -16.87 4.36
N TYR A 434 54.15 -17.70 3.33
CA TYR A 434 55.14 -18.68 2.92
C TYR A 434 56.29 -18.00 2.18
N THR A 435 57.49 -18.48 2.46
CA THR A 435 58.75 -18.10 1.83
C THR A 435 59.23 -19.23 0.92
N GLU A 436 60.27 -18.98 0.13
CA GLU A 436 60.92 -20.00 -0.70
C GLU A 436 61.43 -21.22 0.11
N GLN A 437 61.57 -21.07 1.43
CA GLN A 437 62.03 -22.14 2.33
C GLN A 437 60.91 -23.08 2.81
N ASP A 438 59.65 -22.69 2.62
CA ASP A 438 58.50 -23.41 3.19
C ASP A 438 57.95 -24.54 2.27
N ASP A 439 58.51 -24.71 1.06
CA ASP A 439 58.20 -25.79 0.09
C ASP A 439 56.70 -26.09 -0.12
N GLN A 440 55.91 -25.04 -0.37
CA GLN A 440 54.44 -25.12 -0.53
C GLN A 440 53.99 -25.28 -1.99
N PHE A 441 54.74 -26.01 -2.81
CA PHE A 441 54.40 -26.20 -4.21
C PHE A 441 53.23 -27.17 -4.40
N VAL A 442 52.30 -26.83 -5.31
CA VAL A 442 51.13 -27.64 -5.66
C VAL A 442 51.07 -27.79 -7.18
N GLU A 443 51.24 -29.01 -7.68
CA GLU A 443 51.18 -29.30 -9.13
C GLU A 443 49.74 -29.37 -9.64
N SER A 444 48.83 -29.91 -8.83
CA SER A 444 47.42 -30.07 -9.18
C SER A 444 46.49 -29.55 -8.07
N PRO A 445 45.43 -28.78 -8.40
CA PRO A 445 44.43 -28.34 -7.42
C PRO A 445 43.79 -29.47 -6.62
N ASN A 446 43.76 -30.68 -7.19
CA ASN A 446 43.20 -31.86 -6.53
C ASN A 446 43.96 -32.25 -5.25
N GLU A 447 45.23 -31.87 -5.13
CA GLU A 447 46.07 -32.13 -3.94
C GLU A 447 45.60 -31.34 -2.71
N LEU A 448 44.91 -30.22 -2.95
CA LEU A 448 44.36 -29.36 -1.90
C LEU A 448 42.96 -29.79 -1.46
N LEU A 449 42.34 -30.79 -2.11
CA LEU A 449 41.02 -31.28 -1.71
C LEU A 449 41.05 -31.79 -0.27
N ARG A 450 40.08 -31.35 0.54
CA ARG A 450 39.97 -31.64 1.98
C ARG A 450 41.08 -31.04 2.85
N ARG A 451 41.97 -30.21 2.31
CA ARG A 451 42.92 -29.39 3.08
C ARG A 451 42.38 -27.98 3.25
N ASN A 452 42.75 -27.32 4.35
CA ASN A 452 42.42 -25.91 4.55
C ASN A 452 43.46 -25.06 3.81
N VAL A 453 42.99 -24.09 3.02
CA VAL A 453 43.84 -23.08 2.38
C VAL A 453 43.59 -21.76 3.10
N HIS A 454 44.66 -21.20 3.68
CA HIS A 454 44.62 -19.89 4.32
C HIS A 454 45.30 -18.87 3.41
N PHE A 455 44.79 -17.65 3.40
CA PHE A 455 45.33 -16.57 2.61
C PHE A 455 45.09 -15.22 3.28
N ILE A 456 45.91 -14.25 2.89
CA ILE A 456 45.79 -12.83 3.28
C ILE A 456 45.38 -12.06 2.04
N VAL A 457 44.44 -11.13 2.20
CA VAL A 457 44.13 -10.12 1.19
C VAL A 457 44.79 -8.82 1.63
N ARG A 458 45.48 -8.15 0.71
CA ARG A 458 46.09 -6.84 0.93
C ARG A 458 45.59 -5.87 -0.12
N ILE A 459 45.17 -4.70 0.34
CA ILE A 459 44.79 -3.58 -0.54
C ILE A 459 45.95 -2.59 -0.56
N ASN A 460 46.78 -2.67 -1.60
CA ASN A 460 48.00 -1.88 -1.73
C ASN A 460 47.73 -0.42 -2.12
N GLY A 461 46.49 -0.09 -2.49
CA GLY A 461 46.01 1.27 -2.70
C GLY A 461 44.97 1.39 -3.80
N CYS A 462 44.28 2.54 -3.84
CA CYS A 462 43.35 2.91 -4.91
C CYS A 462 43.81 4.20 -5.59
N ARG A 463 43.55 4.32 -6.90
CA ARG A 463 43.84 5.52 -7.71
C ARG A 463 42.67 5.84 -8.63
N GLY A 464 42.56 7.09 -9.08
CA GLY A 464 41.55 7.49 -10.06
C GLY A 464 40.12 7.61 -9.53
N ILE A 465 39.93 7.54 -8.21
CA ILE A 465 38.63 7.75 -7.56
C ILE A 465 38.16 9.19 -7.78
N PRO A 466 36.92 9.44 -8.24
CA PRO A 466 36.39 10.77 -8.42
C PRO A 466 36.44 11.59 -7.13
N SER A 467 36.85 12.85 -7.24
CA SER A 467 36.98 13.76 -6.08
C SER A 467 35.64 14.02 -5.37
N SER A 468 34.51 13.76 -6.02
CA SER A 468 33.18 13.85 -5.42
C SER A 468 32.95 12.84 -4.29
N PHE A 469 33.73 11.75 -4.24
CA PHE A 469 33.67 10.74 -3.16
C PHE A 469 34.75 10.92 -2.11
N LEU A 470 35.67 11.88 -2.29
CA LEU A 470 36.79 12.08 -1.38
C LEU A 470 36.40 13.12 -0.32
N THR A 471 35.95 12.65 0.83
CA THR A 471 35.87 13.47 2.06
C THR A 471 37.25 13.51 2.75
N SER A 472 37.39 14.33 3.78
CA SER A 472 38.61 14.43 4.59
C SER A 472 39.04 13.09 5.24
N ASP A 473 38.12 12.14 5.35
CA ASP A 473 38.24 10.94 6.21
C ASP A 473 38.57 9.64 5.44
N GLY A 474 38.75 9.69 4.12
CA GLY A 474 39.19 8.54 3.30
C GLY A 474 38.04 7.68 2.77
N PHE A 475 38.32 6.43 2.38
CA PHE A 475 37.34 5.49 1.84
C PHE A 475 37.49 4.11 2.49
N ILE A 476 36.39 3.37 2.62
CA ILE A 476 36.37 2.05 3.26
C ILE A 476 36.30 0.97 2.18
N VAL A 477 37.16 -0.04 2.28
CA VAL A 477 37.14 -1.22 1.41
C VAL A 477 36.54 -2.40 2.18
N ILE A 478 35.39 -2.89 1.70
CA ILE A 478 34.70 -4.03 2.31
C ILE A 478 35.02 -5.28 1.50
N VAL A 479 35.74 -6.22 2.10
CA VAL A 479 36.06 -7.51 1.49
C VAL A 479 35.02 -8.55 1.88
N LYS A 480 34.45 -9.24 0.89
CA LYS A 480 33.41 -10.27 1.07
C LYS A 480 33.88 -11.60 0.51
N TYR A 481 33.85 -12.67 1.31
CA TYR A 481 34.21 -14.02 0.88
C TYR A 481 33.39 -15.10 1.61
N GLY A 482 32.76 -16.01 0.87
CA GLY A 482 32.08 -17.18 1.45
C GLY A 482 31.00 -16.86 2.51
N GLY A 483 30.31 -15.73 2.38
CA GLY A 483 29.34 -15.24 3.37
C GLY A 483 29.94 -14.51 4.58
N LYS A 484 31.27 -14.50 4.73
CA LYS A 484 32.00 -13.70 5.73
C LYS A 484 32.31 -12.31 5.19
N ARG A 485 32.26 -11.30 6.06
CA ARG A 485 32.65 -9.91 5.78
C ARG A 485 33.89 -9.59 6.60
N SER A 486 34.93 -9.02 5.99
CA SER A 486 35.98 -8.31 6.71
C SER A 486 36.00 -6.85 6.24
N LEU A 487 36.14 -5.95 7.20
CA LEU A 487 36.21 -4.51 6.96
C LEU A 487 37.69 -4.11 6.93
N GLU A 488 38.13 -3.45 5.85
CA GLU A 488 39.43 -2.80 5.80
C GLU A 488 39.23 -1.30 5.58
N ILE A 489 39.74 -0.49 6.50
CA ILE A 489 39.67 0.96 6.41
C ILE A 489 40.94 1.44 5.68
N CYS A 490 40.79 1.99 4.47
CA CYS A 490 41.90 2.62 3.77
C CYS A 490 41.85 4.13 4.03
N ASN A 491 42.70 4.62 4.95
CA ASN A 491 42.83 6.05 5.22
C ASN A 491 43.49 6.77 4.02
N GLY A 492 42.68 7.19 3.05
CA GLY A 492 43.10 7.99 1.92
C GLY A 492 43.33 9.45 2.31
N LYS A 493 44.48 9.79 2.92
CA LYS A 493 44.96 11.18 2.82
C LYS A 493 45.34 11.42 1.37
N ALA A 494 44.71 12.41 0.73
CA ALA A 494 45.13 12.91 -0.58
C ALA A 494 46.58 13.45 -0.48
N LYS A 495 47.57 12.58 -0.68
CA LYS A 495 48.99 12.97 -0.72
C LYS A 495 49.37 13.35 -2.13
N GLY A 496 49.11 14.62 -2.45
CA GLY A 496 50.12 15.39 -3.16
C GLY A 496 51.39 15.40 -2.30
N ARG A 497 52.36 14.55 -2.66
CA ARG A 497 53.69 14.32 -2.04
C ARG A 497 53.76 13.40 -0.81
N SER A 498 54.67 12.43 -0.99
CA SER A 498 55.46 11.64 -0.01
C SER A 498 54.76 10.68 0.96
N ASN A 499 54.99 9.39 0.65
CA ASN A 499 55.32 8.23 1.49
C ASN A 499 54.42 7.83 2.66
N GLU A 500 54.19 6.51 2.70
CA GLU A 500 53.65 5.69 3.80
C GLU A 500 52.14 5.77 4.02
N THR A 501 51.49 4.65 3.72
CA THR A 501 50.18 4.20 4.21
C THR A 501 50.40 2.95 5.06
N ASP A 502 49.82 2.95 6.26
CA ASP A 502 49.91 1.87 7.26
C ASP A 502 49.43 0.51 6.71
N ASP A 503 50.21 -0.54 6.98
CA ASP A 503 49.87 -1.96 6.79
C ASP A 503 48.76 -2.37 7.77
N SER A 504 47.51 -2.48 7.31
CA SER A 504 46.42 -3.08 8.10
C SER A 504 46.17 -4.52 7.66
N ARG A 505 46.47 -5.49 8.55
CA ARG A 505 46.33 -6.94 8.32
C ARG A 505 44.91 -7.44 8.59
N GLY A 506 44.17 -7.83 7.55
CA GLY A 506 42.94 -8.63 7.66
C GLY A 506 43.19 -10.11 7.34
N SER A 507 42.89 -11.04 8.26
CA SER A 507 42.94 -12.50 8.00
C SER A 507 41.53 -13.04 7.76
N LEU A 508 41.24 -13.49 6.53
CA LEU A 508 40.01 -14.20 6.18
C LEU A 508 40.29 -15.71 6.11
N LYS A 509 39.88 -16.45 7.15
CA LYS A 509 40.02 -17.91 7.19
C LYS A 509 38.89 -18.59 6.43
N SER A 510 39.21 -19.45 5.45
CA SER A 510 38.24 -20.28 4.75
C SER A 510 38.67 -21.73 4.53
N ARG A 511 37.70 -22.61 4.27
CA ARG A 511 37.87 -24.05 4.07
C ARG A 511 37.60 -24.35 2.59
N ALA A 512 38.55 -24.94 1.88
CA ALA A 512 38.29 -25.45 0.54
C ALA A 512 37.28 -26.60 0.67
N SER A 513 36.13 -26.50 -0.01
CA SER A 513 35.10 -27.54 -0.04
C SER A 513 35.36 -28.48 -1.21
#